data_AF-A0A317J6K6-F1
#
_entry.id   AF-A0A317J6K6-F1
#
_cell.length_a   1.000
_cell.length_b   1.000
_cell.length_c   1.000
_cell.angle_alpha   90.00
_cell.angle_beta   90.00
_cell.angle_gamma   90.00
#
_symmetry.space_group_name_H-M   'P 1'
#
loop_
_entity.id
_entity.type
_entity.pdbx_description
1 polymer ?
#
loop_
_entity_poly.entity_id
_entity_poly.type
_entity_poly.pdbx_seq_one_letter_code
_entity_poly.pdbx_strand_id
1 'polypeptide(L)'
;MIRDCRANRAEGWAYFISNYVPVTRTILTHYFQPDAAGRVMERILLALRQPESSLFASVEPVPERPFVAELRQHVLALAERFEPAAAPEITVDLETLATALEPLSVVEKQAAWLETMRYAPGQSGTLLRMAPVTVEKIRERAAELIRHKTDAWRRTLLWDNGLQLGRAAAASSGSQCLPAKIFLDVLDGRSTWRGREDMEHHVRGCWHCIDRFCRLVEVVELLRANRPLTGGEAEPLRKLFGVATEKRPAWKRLFGQA
;
A
#
# COMPACT_ATOMS: atom_id res chain seq x y z
N MET A 1 -12.33 -12.53 -10.21
CA MET A 1 -10.89 -12.23 -10.08
C MET A 1 -10.22 -13.08 -9.02
N ILE A 2 -10.26 -12.76 -7.71
CA ILE A 2 -9.46 -13.49 -6.67
C ILE A 2 -9.68 -15.01 -6.73
N ARG A 3 -10.95 -15.44 -6.76
CA ARG A 3 -11.35 -16.86 -6.90
C ARG A 3 -10.75 -17.51 -8.15
N ASP A 4 -10.75 -16.79 -9.27
CA ASP A 4 -10.28 -17.29 -10.57
C ASP A 4 -8.75 -17.38 -10.59
N CYS A 5 -8.02 -16.39 -10.04
CA CYS A 5 -6.56 -16.47 -9.87
C CYS A 5 -6.16 -17.66 -8.98
N ARG A 6 -6.86 -17.88 -7.86
CA ARG A 6 -6.63 -19.03 -6.98
C ARG A 6 -6.88 -20.37 -7.68
N ALA A 7 -7.93 -20.43 -8.50
CA ALA A 7 -8.24 -21.60 -9.32
C ALA A 7 -7.38 -21.69 -10.60
N ASN A 8 -6.36 -20.84 -10.73
CA ASN A 8 -5.47 -20.74 -11.88
C ASN A 8 -6.18 -20.61 -13.24
N ARG A 9 -7.31 -19.88 -13.28
CA ARG A 9 -8.08 -19.65 -14.50
C ARG A 9 -7.51 -18.46 -15.29
N ALA A 10 -7.55 -18.56 -16.62
CA ALA A 10 -6.99 -17.56 -17.51
C ALA A 10 -7.66 -16.19 -17.36
N GLU A 11 -8.98 -16.15 -17.14
CA GLU A 11 -9.77 -14.92 -17.03
C GLU A 11 -9.39 -14.13 -15.79
N GLY A 12 -9.15 -14.82 -14.67
CA GLY A 12 -8.70 -14.21 -13.42
C GLY A 12 -7.37 -13.50 -13.60
N TRP A 13 -6.39 -14.23 -14.15
CA TRP A 13 -5.07 -13.70 -14.40
C TRP A 13 -5.06 -12.60 -15.48
N ALA A 14 -5.86 -12.74 -16.54
CA ALA A 14 -6.00 -11.69 -17.55
C ALA A 14 -6.54 -10.39 -16.94
N TYR A 15 -7.54 -10.48 -16.05
CA TYR A 15 -8.05 -9.33 -15.31
C TYR A 15 -6.99 -8.75 -14.37
N PHE A 16 -6.27 -9.60 -13.63
CA PHE A 16 -5.21 -9.15 -12.72
C PHE A 16 -4.11 -8.39 -13.47
N ILE A 17 -3.66 -8.95 -14.60
CA ILE A 17 -2.64 -8.34 -15.46
C ILE A 17 -3.11 -6.97 -15.93
N SER A 18 -4.33 -6.87 -16.46
CA SER A 18 -4.83 -5.60 -16.98
C SER A 18 -5.01 -4.55 -15.89
N ASN A 19 -5.51 -4.90 -14.71
CA ASN A 19 -5.95 -3.91 -13.71
C ASN A 19 -4.93 -3.65 -12.59
N TYR A 20 -4.12 -4.63 -12.19
CA TYR A 20 -3.29 -4.53 -10.99
C TYR A 20 -1.78 -4.57 -11.25
N VAL A 21 -1.34 -4.96 -12.45
CA VAL A 21 0.07 -4.77 -12.84
C VAL A 21 0.44 -3.27 -12.93
N PRO A 22 -0.38 -2.36 -13.49
CA PRO A 22 -0.07 -0.93 -13.46
C PRO A 22 0.03 -0.39 -12.04
N VAL A 23 -0.86 -0.81 -11.13
CA VAL A 23 -0.80 -0.46 -9.71
C VAL A 23 0.52 -0.93 -9.09
N THR A 24 0.93 -2.18 -9.37
CA THR A 24 2.21 -2.74 -8.90
C THR A 24 3.40 -1.90 -9.40
N ARG A 25 3.38 -1.44 -10.66
CA ARG A 25 4.41 -0.54 -11.20
C ARG A 25 4.45 0.78 -10.45
N THR A 26 3.31 1.41 -10.21
CA THR A 26 3.23 2.67 -9.47
C THR A 26 3.78 2.53 -8.05
N ILE A 27 3.45 1.44 -7.36
CA ILE A 27 4.00 1.14 -6.02
C ILE A 27 5.53 1.03 -6.10
N LEU A 28 6.07 0.23 -7.01
CA LEU A 28 7.52 0.05 -7.11
C LEU A 28 8.25 1.35 -7.44
N THR A 29 7.73 2.15 -8.37
CA THR A 29 8.32 3.46 -8.72
C THR A 29 8.30 4.43 -7.53
N HIS A 30 7.29 4.36 -6.65
CA HIS A 30 7.21 5.22 -5.47
C HIS A 30 8.19 4.81 -4.37
N TYR A 31 8.32 3.50 -4.11
CA TYR A 31 9.10 2.99 -2.98
C TYR A 31 10.54 2.59 -3.32
N PHE A 32 10.88 2.42 -4.60
CA PHE A 32 12.21 1.97 -5.04
C PHE A 32 12.76 2.88 -6.13
N GLN A 33 14.09 2.90 -6.26
CA GLN A 33 14.73 3.59 -7.37
C GLN A 33 14.28 2.98 -8.71
N PRO A 34 14.10 3.77 -9.78
CA PRO A 34 13.57 3.27 -11.06
C PRO A 34 14.30 2.03 -11.59
N ASP A 35 15.64 2.02 -11.52
CA ASP A 35 16.44 0.88 -11.97
C ASP A 35 16.20 -0.37 -11.12
N ALA A 36 16.08 -0.22 -9.81
CA ALA A 36 15.77 -1.33 -8.90
C ALA A 36 14.35 -1.87 -9.15
N ALA A 37 13.37 -0.98 -9.27
CA ALA A 37 11.98 -1.32 -9.60
C ALA A 37 11.89 -2.13 -10.91
N GLY A 38 12.62 -1.71 -11.95
CA GLY A 38 12.69 -2.42 -13.22
C GLY A 38 13.25 -3.84 -13.11
N ARG A 39 14.31 -4.03 -12.31
CA ARG A 39 14.94 -5.35 -12.11
C ARG A 39 14.05 -6.36 -11.37
N VAL A 40 13.21 -5.91 -10.44
CA VAL A 40 12.39 -6.82 -9.62
C VAL A 40 10.99 -7.05 -10.16
N MET A 41 10.49 -6.21 -11.06
CA MET A 41 9.09 -6.25 -11.52
C MET A 41 8.65 -7.65 -11.97
N GLU A 42 9.40 -8.27 -12.89
CA GLU A 42 9.06 -9.60 -13.42
C GLU A 42 9.08 -10.68 -12.33
N ARG A 43 10.10 -10.66 -11.47
CA ARG A 43 10.25 -11.63 -10.35
C ARG A 43 9.12 -11.49 -9.34
N ILE A 44 8.70 -10.26 -9.03
CA ILE A 44 7.55 -9.99 -8.15
C ILE A 44 6.28 -10.56 -8.76
N LEU A 45 6.02 -10.26 -10.04
CA LEU A 45 4.83 -10.77 -10.72
C LEU A 45 4.77 -12.30 -10.76
N LEU A 46 5.90 -12.95 -11.04
CA LEU A 46 5.99 -14.41 -11.02
C LEU A 46 5.82 -14.99 -9.61
N ALA A 47 6.33 -14.30 -8.57
CA ALA A 47 6.15 -14.70 -7.18
C ALA A 47 4.69 -14.56 -6.73
N LEU A 48 4.00 -13.48 -7.12
CA LEU A 48 2.58 -13.28 -6.83
C LEU A 48 1.69 -14.36 -7.45
N ARG A 49 2.10 -14.92 -8.59
CA ARG A 49 1.40 -16.02 -9.28
C ARG A 49 1.51 -17.38 -8.59
N GLN A 50 2.55 -17.60 -7.78
CA GLN A 50 2.80 -18.91 -7.19
C GLN A 50 1.64 -19.33 -6.27
N PRO A 51 1.26 -20.62 -6.22
CA PRO A 51 0.18 -21.11 -5.35
C PRO A 51 0.37 -20.76 -3.87
N GLU A 52 1.62 -20.62 -3.42
CA GLU A 52 2.02 -20.28 -2.05
C GLU A 52 1.83 -18.80 -1.73
N SER A 53 1.50 -17.97 -2.73
CA SER A 53 1.18 -16.55 -2.54
C SER A 53 -0.10 -16.41 -1.70
N SER A 54 0.06 -15.97 -0.46
CA SER A 54 -1.08 -15.75 0.44
C SER A 54 -2.00 -14.59 0.02
N LEU A 55 -1.58 -13.76 -0.94
CA LEU A 55 -2.38 -12.63 -1.45
C LEU A 55 -3.78 -13.07 -1.90
N PHE A 56 -3.87 -14.23 -2.55
CA PHE A 56 -5.12 -14.76 -3.05
C PHE A 56 -5.77 -15.78 -2.11
N ALA A 57 -5.23 -16.04 -0.92
CA ALA A 57 -5.71 -17.09 -0.02
C ALA A 57 -6.94 -16.69 0.82
N SER A 58 -7.22 -15.39 1.00
CA SER A 58 -8.37 -14.90 1.77
C SER A 58 -9.70 -15.28 1.09
N VAL A 59 -10.54 -16.08 1.76
CA VAL A 59 -11.85 -16.50 1.23
C VAL A 59 -12.88 -15.40 1.47
N GLU A 60 -13.80 -15.25 0.51
CA GLU A 60 -14.85 -14.24 0.31
C GLU A 60 -14.42 -12.90 -0.30
N PRO A 61 -15.27 -12.29 -1.16
CA PRO A 61 -14.86 -11.14 -1.98
C PRO A 61 -14.43 -9.98 -1.08
N VAL A 62 -13.12 -9.77 -1.04
CA VAL A 62 -12.53 -8.57 -0.44
C VAL A 62 -12.86 -7.40 -1.36
N PRO A 63 -13.43 -6.30 -0.84
CA PRO A 63 -13.58 -5.08 -1.62
C PRO A 63 -12.23 -4.67 -2.24
N GLU A 64 -12.27 -4.05 -3.42
CA GLU A 64 -11.04 -3.78 -4.20
C GLU A 64 -9.97 -3.01 -3.40
N ARG A 65 -10.37 -2.00 -2.61
CA ARG A 65 -9.45 -1.20 -1.79
C ARG A 65 -8.63 -2.05 -0.79
N PRO A 66 -9.25 -2.85 0.10
CA PRO A 66 -8.49 -3.74 0.97
C PRO A 66 -7.67 -4.79 0.20
N PHE A 67 -8.14 -5.31 -0.94
CA PHE A 67 -7.31 -6.20 -1.77
C PHE A 67 -6.03 -5.49 -2.25
N VAL A 68 -6.14 -4.26 -2.76
CA VAL A 68 -4.97 -3.50 -3.23
C VAL A 68 -4.06 -3.07 -2.08
N ALA A 69 -4.59 -2.83 -0.88
CA ALA A 69 -3.77 -2.56 0.31
C ALA A 69 -2.91 -3.78 0.70
N GLU A 70 -3.46 -5.00 0.58
CA GLU A 70 -2.70 -6.24 0.77
C GLU A 70 -1.72 -6.48 -0.38
N LEU A 71 -2.11 -6.26 -1.64
CA LEU A 71 -1.21 -6.32 -2.79
C LEU A 71 0.00 -5.40 -2.57
N ARG A 72 -0.21 -4.18 -2.08
CA ARG A 72 0.87 -3.23 -1.76
C ARG A 72 1.84 -3.81 -0.73
N GLN A 73 1.36 -4.41 0.35
CA GLN A 73 2.24 -5.05 1.33
C GLN A 73 3.03 -6.22 0.73
N HIS A 74 2.38 -7.07 -0.05
CA HIS A 74 3.03 -8.19 -0.73
C HIS A 74 4.11 -7.73 -1.72
N VAL A 75 3.83 -6.70 -2.52
CA VAL A 75 4.77 -6.14 -3.49
C VAL A 75 6.01 -5.58 -2.79
N LEU A 76 5.84 -4.81 -1.70
CA LEU A 76 6.97 -4.22 -0.98
C LEU A 76 7.82 -5.30 -0.28
N ALA A 77 7.19 -6.29 0.34
CA ALA A 77 7.90 -7.40 0.98
C ALA A 77 8.71 -8.23 -0.04
N LEU A 78 8.15 -8.50 -1.22
CA LEU A 78 8.87 -9.20 -2.29
C LEU A 78 9.99 -8.35 -2.88
N ALA A 79 9.75 -7.06 -3.10
CA ALA A 79 10.75 -6.14 -3.62
C ALA A 79 11.96 -6.05 -2.69
N GLU A 80 11.74 -5.90 -1.38
CA GLU A 80 12.81 -5.89 -0.39
C GLU A 80 13.54 -7.23 -0.29
N ARG A 81 12.85 -8.36 -0.46
CA ARG A 81 13.50 -9.67 -0.52
C ARG A 81 14.42 -9.81 -1.74
N PHE A 82 14.06 -9.22 -2.88
CA PHE A 82 14.81 -9.34 -4.13
C PHE A 82 15.89 -8.28 -4.31
N GLU A 83 15.66 -7.07 -3.79
CA GLU A 83 16.60 -5.95 -3.74
C GLU A 83 16.61 -5.38 -2.31
N PRO A 84 17.33 -6.02 -1.37
CA PRO A 84 17.42 -5.53 0.00
C PRO A 84 18.03 -4.13 0.04
N ALA A 85 17.35 -3.21 0.72
CA ALA A 85 17.92 -1.90 0.99
C ALA A 85 19.07 -2.01 2.00
N ALA A 86 20.04 -1.11 1.91
CA ALA A 86 21.01 -0.94 2.96
C ALA A 86 20.31 -0.60 4.28
N ALA A 87 20.83 -1.13 5.39
CA ALA A 87 20.30 -0.79 6.71
C ALA A 87 20.43 0.73 6.95
N PRO A 88 19.43 1.38 7.57
CA PRO A 88 19.52 2.78 7.88
C PRO A 88 20.66 3.02 8.88
N GLU A 89 21.43 4.09 8.66
CA GLU A 89 22.56 4.47 9.51
C GLU A 89 22.12 4.82 10.95
N ILE A 90 20.97 5.49 11.07
CA ILE A 90 20.33 5.78 12.35
C ILE A 90 19.03 4.99 12.38
N THR A 91 18.93 4.04 13.29
CA THR A 91 17.78 3.17 13.44
C THR A 91 16.80 3.74 14.47
N VAL A 92 15.49 3.59 14.23
CA VAL A 92 14.44 3.82 15.24
C VAL A 92 13.45 2.67 15.19
N ASP A 93 13.14 2.10 16.35
CA ASP A 93 12.13 1.05 16.47
C ASP A 93 10.70 1.63 16.63
N LEU A 94 9.71 0.75 16.47
CA LEU A 94 8.30 1.14 16.55
C LEU A 94 7.87 1.54 17.97
N GLU A 95 8.49 1.00 19.01
CA GLU A 95 8.13 1.27 20.41
C GLU A 95 8.58 2.68 20.83
N THR A 96 9.81 3.04 20.48
CA THR A 96 10.38 4.38 20.64
C THR A 96 9.54 5.40 19.88
N LEU A 97 9.18 5.11 18.63
CA LEU A 97 8.31 5.96 17.82
C LEU A 97 6.91 6.09 18.44
N ALA A 98 6.34 4.98 18.91
CA ALA A 98 5.03 4.97 19.55
C ALA A 98 4.98 5.86 20.78
N THR A 99 6.03 5.78 21.61
CA THR A 99 6.18 6.58 22.82
C THR A 99 6.37 8.05 22.49
N ALA A 100 7.22 8.38 21.51
CA ALA A 100 7.46 9.76 21.09
C ALA A 100 6.19 10.45 20.60
N LEU A 101 5.39 9.74 19.79
CA LEU A 101 4.22 10.30 19.12
C LEU A 101 2.92 10.15 19.94
N GLU A 102 2.98 9.66 21.18
CA GLU A 102 1.81 9.51 22.07
C GLU A 102 0.94 10.78 22.14
N PRO A 103 1.51 12.01 22.28
CA PRO A 103 0.73 13.24 22.41
C PRO A 103 0.00 13.70 21.13
N LEU A 104 0.25 13.02 20.00
CA LEU A 104 -0.38 13.36 18.73
C LEU A 104 -1.77 12.71 18.60
N SER A 105 -2.71 13.46 18.03
CA SER A 105 -3.99 12.95 17.58
C SER A 105 -3.84 11.90 16.47
N VAL A 106 -4.90 11.15 16.16
CA VAL A 106 -4.87 10.12 15.10
C VAL A 106 -4.47 10.72 13.75
N VAL A 107 -5.05 11.86 13.37
CA VAL A 107 -4.76 12.52 12.10
C VAL A 107 -3.31 13.03 12.06
N GLU A 108 -2.79 13.55 13.17
CA GLU A 108 -1.38 13.96 13.26
C GLU A 108 -0.43 12.77 13.14
N LYS A 109 -0.76 11.63 13.79
CA LYS A 109 -0.03 10.37 13.63
C LYS A 109 -0.05 9.88 12.19
N GLN A 110 -1.18 9.99 11.48
CA GLN A 110 -1.24 9.66 10.05
C GLN A 110 -0.34 10.56 9.21
N ALA A 111 -0.36 11.88 9.44
CA ALA A 111 0.47 12.83 8.72
C ALA A 111 1.99 12.57 8.92
N ALA A 112 2.39 12.21 10.14
CA ALA A 112 3.75 11.76 10.44
C ALA A 112 4.05 10.39 9.82
N TRP A 113 3.15 9.42 9.93
CA TRP A 113 3.33 8.07 9.39
C TRP A 113 3.45 8.05 7.87
N LEU A 114 2.76 8.93 7.15
CA LEU A 114 2.91 9.05 5.69
C LEU A 114 4.34 9.41 5.25
N GLU A 115 5.19 9.92 6.15
CA GLU A 115 6.62 10.12 5.86
C GLU A 115 7.38 8.81 5.75
N THR A 116 7.07 7.82 6.60
CA THR A 116 7.62 6.45 6.51
C THR A 116 7.19 5.79 5.19
N MET A 117 6.05 6.22 4.65
CA MET A 117 5.50 5.80 3.36
C MET A 117 6.02 6.65 2.17
N ARG A 118 7.05 7.47 2.38
CA ARG A 118 7.70 8.28 1.34
C ARG A 118 6.84 9.37 0.69
N TYR A 119 5.77 9.80 1.36
CA TYR A 119 4.97 10.91 0.85
C TYR A 119 5.53 12.25 1.32
N ALA A 120 5.74 13.17 0.37
CA ALA A 120 6.04 14.55 0.68
C ALA A 120 4.83 15.25 1.34
N PRO A 121 5.01 16.40 2.02
CA PRO A 121 3.91 17.11 2.67
C PRO A 121 2.76 17.48 1.73
N GLY A 122 3.07 17.91 0.49
CA GLY A 122 2.06 18.20 -0.53
C GLY A 122 1.17 16.99 -0.87
N GLN A 123 1.78 15.84 -1.09
CA GLN A 123 1.06 14.59 -1.39
C GLN A 123 0.25 14.10 -0.18
N SER A 124 0.83 14.20 1.01
CA SER A 124 0.15 13.85 2.27
C SER A 124 -1.05 14.75 2.54
N GLY A 125 -0.96 16.03 2.16
CA GLY A 125 -2.08 16.97 2.21
C GLY A 125 -3.23 16.54 1.30
N THR A 126 -2.95 16.09 0.08
CA THR A 126 -3.96 15.49 -0.81
C THR A 126 -4.60 14.26 -0.19
N LEU A 127 -3.79 13.33 0.32
CA LEU A 127 -4.25 12.08 0.94
C LEU A 127 -5.17 12.32 2.15
N LEU A 128 -4.77 13.24 3.04
CA LEU A 128 -5.49 13.54 4.28
C LEU A 128 -6.49 14.71 4.15
N ARG A 129 -6.68 15.25 2.93
CA ARG A 129 -7.56 16.39 2.63
C ARG A 129 -7.28 17.60 3.53
N MET A 130 -6.01 17.94 3.70
CA MET A 130 -5.54 19.09 4.48
C MET A 130 -4.51 19.91 3.72
N ALA A 131 -4.30 21.16 4.14
CA ALA A 131 -3.31 22.03 3.51
C ALA A 131 -1.88 21.48 3.72
N PRO A 132 -0.99 21.55 2.72
CA PRO A 132 0.39 21.07 2.84
C PRO A 132 1.15 21.70 4.02
N VAL A 133 0.97 23.01 4.25
CA VAL A 133 1.57 23.73 5.39
C VAL A 133 1.13 23.17 6.75
N THR A 134 -0.08 22.61 6.85
CA THR A 134 -0.54 21.94 8.06
C THR A 134 0.23 20.64 8.28
N VAL A 135 0.44 19.85 7.22
CA VAL A 135 1.26 18.62 7.29
C VAL A 135 2.68 18.94 7.71
N GLU A 136 3.29 19.99 7.14
CA GLU A 136 4.65 20.43 7.48
C GLU A 136 4.78 20.72 8.97
N LYS A 137 3.88 21.54 9.54
CA LYS A 137 3.86 21.85 10.97
C LYS A 137 3.69 20.62 11.85
N ILE A 138 2.82 19.69 11.45
CA ILE A 138 2.63 18.43 12.18
C ILE A 138 3.91 17.60 12.16
N ARG A 139 4.58 17.49 11.00
CA ARG A 139 5.83 16.73 10.86
C ARG A 139 7.00 17.38 11.59
N GLU A 140 7.08 18.71 11.63
CA GLU A 140 8.06 19.43 12.44
C GLU A 140 7.85 19.14 13.93
N ARG A 141 6.60 19.19 14.40
CA ARG A 141 6.26 18.80 15.78
C ARG A 141 6.62 17.33 16.06
N ALA A 142 6.28 16.42 15.15
CA ALA A 142 6.59 14.99 15.28
C ALA A 142 8.11 14.76 15.32
N ALA A 143 8.86 15.45 14.47
CA ALA A 143 10.32 15.39 14.42
C ALA A 143 10.95 15.80 15.77
N GLU A 144 10.51 16.91 16.36
CA GLU A 144 11.03 17.33 17.67
C GLU A 144 10.66 16.33 18.78
N LEU A 145 9.42 15.79 18.77
CA LEU A 145 9.02 14.75 19.72
C LEU A 145 9.90 13.49 19.62
N ILE A 146 10.22 13.03 18.40
CA ILE A 146 11.08 11.86 18.20
C ILE A 146 12.52 12.18 18.59
N ARG A 147 13.03 13.36 18.23
CA ARG A 147 14.38 13.80 18.59
C ARG A 147 14.63 13.75 20.10
N HIS A 148 13.63 14.07 20.91
CA HIS A 148 13.71 13.97 22.38
C HIS A 148 13.71 12.54 22.93
N LYS A 149 13.50 11.53 22.08
CA LYS A 149 13.44 10.10 22.44
C LYS A 149 14.54 9.26 21.78
N THR A 150 15.43 9.86 21.00
CA THR A 150 16.48 9.17 20.25
C THR A 150 17.86 9.75 20.56
N ASP A 151 18.87 8.89 20.69
CA ASP A 151 20.25 9.32 20.94
C ASP A 151 20.92 9.96 19.71
N ALA A 152 20.48 9.58 18.52
CA ALA A 152 20.94 10.13 17.25
C ALA A 152 19.74 10.55 16.39
N TRP A 153 19.89 11.66 15.65
CA TRP A 153 18.78 12.28 14.94
C TRP A 153 19.20 12.81 13.57
N ARG A 154 18.30 12.66 12.59
CA ARG A 154 18.36 13.38 11.31
C ARG A 154 16.94 13.61 10.77
N ARG A 155 16.79 14.63 9.92
CA ARG A 155 15.47 15.01 9.37
C ARG A 155 14.81 13.88 8.57
N THR A 156 15.59 12.97 7.97
CA THR A 156 15.09 11.85 7.17
C THR A 156 14.85 10.58 7.99
N LEU A 157 14.93 10.62 9.33
CA LEU A 157 14.90 9.41 10.16
C LEU A 157 13.69 8.51 9.87
N LEU A 158 12.47 9.08 9.80
CA LEU A 158 11.26 8.31 9.50
C LEU A 158 11.26 7.74 8.08
N TRP A 159 11.73 8.53 7.12
CA TRP A 159 11.85 8.11 5.72
C TRP A 159 12.78 6.91 5.58
N ASP A 160 13.94 6.96 6.22
CA ASP A 160 14.99 5.94 6.09
C ASP A 160 14.63 4.63 6.78
N ASN A 161 13.87 4.72 7.88
CA ASN A 161 13.40 3.56 8.64
C ASN A 161 12.04 3.03 8.14
N GLY A 162 11.46 3.64 7.09
CA GLY A 162 10.05 3.43 6.78
C GLY A 162 9.65 1.99 6.44
N LEU A 163 10.51 1.25 5.73
CA LEU A 163 10.26 -0.17 5.44
C LEU A 163 10.27 -1.01 6.72
N GLN A 164 11.26 -0.81 7.59
CA GLN A 164 11.37 -1.54 8.86
C GLN A 164 10.19 -1.23 9.79
N LEU A 165 9.83 0.06 9.92
CA LEU A 165 8.69 0.49 10.73
C LEU A 165 7.37 -0.07 10.19
N GLY A 166 7.19 -0.09 8.87
CA GLY A 166 6.03 -0.71 8.21
C GLY A 166 5.93 -2.21 8.51
N ARG A 167 7.05 -2.95 8.46
CA ARG A 167 7.07 -4.38 8.84
C ARG A 167 6.73 -4.58 10.31
N ALA A 168 7.30 -3.77 11.21
CA ALA A 168 7.00 -3.84 12.64
C ALA A 168 5.51 -3.53 12.92
N ALA A 169 4.93 -2.56 12.22
CA ALA A 169 3.50 -2.24 12.34
C ALA A 169 2.62 -3.37 11.78
N ALA A 170 3.01 -4.00 10.67
CA ALA A 170 2.30 -5.16 10.15
C ALA A 170 2.35 -6.34 11.15
N ALA A 171 3.51 -6.59 11.75
CA ALA A 171 3.73 -7.68 12.71
C ALA A 171 3.02 -7.47 14.06
N SER A 172 2.71 -6.23 14.44
CA SER A 172 1.99 -5.91 15.69
C SER A 172 0.46 -6.05 15.59
N SER A 173 -0.05 -6.72 14.55
CA SER A 173 -1.47 -7.03 14.43
C SER A 173 -1.97 -7.88 15.62
N GLY A 174 -3.20 -7.66 16.06
CA GLY A 174 -3.81 -8.41 17.15
C GLY A 174 -5.31 -8.61 16.94
N SER A 175 -5.93 -9.48 17.74
CA SER A 175 -7.36 -9.83 17.65
C SER A 175 -8.30 -8.64 17.87
N GLN A 176 -7.82 -7.57 18.52
CA GLN A 176 -8.55 -6.33 18.77
C GLN A 176 -8.43 -5.31 17.62
N CYS A 177 -7.64 -5.58 16.58
CA CYS A 177 -7.49 -4.67 15.44
C CYS A 177 -8.81 -4.53 14.67
N LEU A 178 -9.12 -3.29 14.30
CA LEU A 178 -10.38 -2.98 13.60
C LEU A 178 -10.39 -3.58 12.18
N PRO A 179 -11.53 -4.08 11.68
CA PRO A 179 -11.67 -4.55 10.31
C PRO A 179 -11.58 -3.40 9.28
N ALA A 180 -11.14 -3.71 8.05
CA ALA A 180 -10.98 -2.73 6.98
C ALA A 180 -12.25 -1.89 6.73
N LYS A 181 -13.42 -2.52 6.88
CA LYS A 181 -14.72 -1.86 6.68
C LYS A 181 -14.88 -0.60 7.52
N ILE A 182 -14.43 -0.58 8.77
CA ILE A 182 -14.57 0.59 9.65
C ILE A 182 -13.81 1.79 9.07
N PHE A 183 -12.56 1.58 8.66
CA PHE A 183 -11.76 2.63 8.02
C PHE A 183 -12.39 3.10 6.69
N LEU A 184 -12.89 2.17 5.87
CA LEU A 184 -13.55 2.52 4.61
C LEU A 184 -14.83 3.31 4.83
N ASP A 185 -15.64 2.96 5.84
CA ASP A 185 -16.86 3.69 6.17
C ASP A 185 -16.51 5.13 6.61
N VAL A 186 -15.41 5.34 7.33
CA VAL A 186 -14.91 6.69 7.65
C VAL A 186 -14.45 7.44 6.40
N LEU A 187 -13.65 6.81 5.54
CA LEU A 187 -13.16 7.43 4.30
C LEU A 187 -14.28 7.81 3.32
N ASP A 188 -15.35 7.02 3.32
CA ASP A 188 -16.52 7.21 2.47
C ASP A 188 -17.58 8.14 3.09
N GLY A 189 -17.37 8.65 4.31
CA GLY A 189 -18.35 9.48 5.02
C GLY A 189 -19.61 8.74 5.44
N ARG A 190 -19.53 7.41 5.59
CA ARG A 190 -20.64 6.52 5.99
C ARG A 190 -20.62 6.15 7.48
N SER A 191 -19.58 6.55 8.21
CA SER A 191 -19.47 6.32 9.65
C SER A 191 -20.41 7.21 10.44
N THR A 192 -21.04 6.67 11.48
CA THR A 192 -21.70 7.47 12.51
C THR A 192 -20.67 8.22 13.35
N TRP A 193 -21.09 9.29 14.02
CA TRP A 193 -20.21 10.04 14.93
C TRP A 193 -19.59 9.13 16.01
N ARG A 194 -20.41 8.34 16.70
CA ARG A 194 -19.94 7.37 17.71
C ARG A 194 -18.98 6.32 17.12
N GLY A 195 -19.28 5.80 15.94
CA GLY A 195 -18.40 4.83 15.27
C GLY A 195 -17.02 5.40 14.93
N ARG A 196 -16.96 6.71 14.62
CA ARG A 196 -15.69 7.40 14.42
C ARG A 196 -14.92 7.57 15.72
N GLU A 197 -15.57 7.94 16.82
CA GLU A 197 -14.92 8.06 18.13
C GLU A 197 -14.36 6.72 18.61
N ASP A 198 -15.14 5.64 18.50
CA ASP A 198 -14.70 4.29 18.88
C ASP A 198 -13.47 3.85 18.07
N MET A 199 -13.48 4.15 16.76
CA MET A 199 -12.32 3.93 15.89
C MET A 199 -11.11 4.75 16.37
N GLU A 200 -11.28 6.06 16.58
CA GLU A 200 -10.19 6.95 16.98
C GLU A 200 -9.59 6.57 18.34
N HIS A 201 -10.42 6.11 19.28
CA HIS A 201 -9.97 5.61 20.58
C HIS A 201 -9.01 4.42 20.44
N HIS A 202 -9.38 3.42 19.63
CA HIS A 202 -8.51 2.27 19.36
C HIS A 202 -7.25 2.67 18.58
N VAL A 203 -7.42 3.41 17.48
CA VAL A 203 -6.35 3.75 16.55
C VAL A 203 -5.26 4.60 17.21
N ARG A 204 -5.60 5.40 18.23
CA ARG A 204 -4.64 6.22 18.98
C ARG A 204 -3.46 5.42 19.54
N GLY A 205 -3.67 4.17 19.94
CA GLY A 205 -2.62 3.29 20.51
C GLY A 205 -2.17 2.15 19.60
N CYS A 206 -2.80 1.95 18.44
CA CYS A 206 -2.54 0.79 17.58
C CYS A 206 -1.86 1.19 16.26
N TRP A 207 -0.53 1.03 16.21
CA TRP A 207 0.26 1.37 15.01
C TRP A 207 -0.01 0.47 13.81
N HIS A 208 -0.40 -0.79 14.03
CA HIS A 208 -0.94 -1.62 12.97
C HIS A 208 -2.15 -0.94 12.28
N CYS A 209 -3.07 -0.40 13.07
CA CYS A 209 -4.27 0.27 12.56
C CYS A 209 -3.98 1.66 11.98
N ILE A 210 -3.02 2.42 12.52
CA ILE A 210 -2.53 3.66 11.90
C ILE A 210 -1.96 3.37 10.50
N ASP A 211 -1.06 2.39 10.41
CA ASP A 211 -0.44 1.99 9.15
C ASP A 211 -1.49 1.50 8.15
N ARG A 212 -2.41 0.64 8.60
CA ARG A 212 -3.53 0.16 7.77
C ARG A 212 -4.40 1.31 7.28
N PHE A 213 -4.66 2.30 8.11
CA PHE A 213 -5.47 3.45 7.72
C PHE A 213 -4.76 4.30 6.66
N CYS A 214 -3.48 4.61 6.84
CA CYS A 214 -2.68 5.31 5.83
C CYS A 214 -2.59 4.54 4.51
N ARG A 215 -2.44 3.20 4.56
CA ARG A 215 -2.50 2.36 3.35
C ARG A 215 -3.83 2.46 2.62
N LEU A 216 -4.95 2.42 3.34
CA LEU A 216 -6.26 2.53 2.70
C LEU A 216 -6.47 3.90 2.05
N VAL A 217 -5.91 4.96 2.64
CA VAL A 217 -5.89 6.30 2.02
C VAL A 217 -5.01 6.33 0.76
N GLU A 218 -3.79 5.79 0.83
CA GLU A 218 -2.88 5.66 -0.33
C GLU A 218 -3.57 4.92 -1.48
N VAL A 219 -4.23 3.81 -1.19
CA VAL A 219 -4.89 2.98 -2.20
C VAL A 219 -6.01 3.71 -2.93
N VAL A 220 -6.73 4.63 -2.26
CA VAL A 220 -7.76 5.44 -2.92
C VAL A 220 -7.15 6.27 -4.06
N GLU A 221 -6.00 6.89 -3.82
CA GLU A 221 -5.32 7.67 -4.87
C GLU A 221 -4.64 6.78 -5.92
N LEU A 222 -4.04 5.65 -5.52
CA LEU A 222 -3.48 4.68 -6.47
C LEU A 222 -4.54 4.16 -7.45
N LEU A 223 -5.72 3.81 -6.95
CA LEU A 223 -6.82 3.33 -7.78
C LEU A 223 -7.41 4.45 -8.65
N ARG A 224 -7.53 5.68 -8.12
CA ARG A 224 -7.99 6.83 -8.91
C ARG A 224 -7.06 7.13 -10.09
N ALA A 225 -5.75 7.02 -9.89
CA ALA A 225 -4.76 7.26 -10.93
C ALA A 225 -4.51 6.04 -11.85
N ASN A 226 -5.11 4.89 -11.55
CA ASN A 226 -4.84 3.65 -12.27
C ASN A 226 -5.40 3.69 -13.69
N ARG A 227 -4.56 3.32 -14.67
CA ARG A 227 -4.97 3.10 -16.05
C ARG A 227 -4.78 1.63 -16.40
N PRO A 228 -5.87 0.85 -16.59
CA PRO A 228 -5.76 -0.54 -16.99
C PRO A 228 -5.01 -0.69 -18.32
N LEU A 229 -4.22 -1.76 -18.42
CA LEU A 229 -3.49 -2.09 -19.65
C LEU A 229 -4.46 -2.45 -20.77
N THR A 230 -4.18 -1.93 -21.95
CA THR A 230 -4.81 -2.38 -23.20
C THR A 230 -4.40 -3.82 -23.51
N GLY A 231 -5.14 -4.47 -24.43
CA GLY A 231 -4.82 -5.84 -24.84
C GLY A 231 -3.40 -6.01 -25.38
N GLY A 232 -2.89 -5.00 -26.12
CA GLY A 232 -1.53 -5.02 -26.66
C GLY A 232 -0.46 -4.91 -25.56
N GLU A 233 -0.66 -4.00 -24.59
CA GLU A 233 0.27 -3.81 -23.47
C GLU A 233 0.27 -5.01 -22.50
N ALA A 234 -0.87 -5.69 -22.36
CA ALA A 234 -1.01 -6.86 -21.50
C ALA A 234 -0.42 -8.14 -22.13
N GLU A 235 -0.22 -8.19 -23.45
CA GLU A 235 0.17 -9.42 -24.16
C GLU A 235 1.50 -10.01 -23.69
N PRO A 236 2.60 -9.24 -23.55
CA PRO A 236 3.86 -9.79 -23.05
C PRO A 236 3.73 -10.36 -21.63
N LEU A 237 2.89 -9.72 -20.79
CA LEU A 237 2.64 -10.15 -19.42
C LEU A 237 1.76 -11.41 -19.36
N ARG A 238 0.80 -11.56 -20.28
CA ARG A 238 0.01 -12.80 -20.39
C ARG A 238 0.90 -13.98 -20.74
N LYS A 239 1.84 -13.78 -21.66
CA LYS A 239 2.86 -14.79 -22.00
C LYS A 239 3.74 -15.13 -20.81
N LEU A 240 4.23 -14.12 -20.08
CA LEU A 240 5.00 -14.31 -18.85
C LEU A 240 4.23 -15.14 -17.80
N PHE A 241 2.92 -14.91 -17.66
CA PHE A 241 2.06 -15.65 -16.74
C PHE A 241 1.57 -16.99 -17.30
N GLY A 242 1.95 -17.38 -18.52
CA GLY A 242 1.44 -18.58 -19.18
C GLY A 242 -0.10 -18.56 -19.36
N VAL A 243 -0.70 -17.38 -19.47
CA VAL A 243 -2.13 -17.19 -19.65
C VAL A 243 -2.44 -17.25 -21.14
N ALA A 244 -3.22 -18.26 -21.55
CA ALA A 244 -3.65 -18.39 -22.93
C ALA A 244 -4.41 -17.13 -23.37
N THR A 245 -4.02 -16.56 -24.52
CA THR A 245 -4.81 -15.53 -25.18
C THR A 245 -6.02 -16.17 -25.82
N GLU A 246 -7.22 -15.78 -25.41
CA GLU A 246 -8.41 -16.05 -26.22
C GLU A 246 -8.21 -15.39 -27.58
N LYS A 247 -7.96 -16.21 -28.61
CA LYS A 247 -7.96 -15.74 -29.99
C LYS A 247 -9.37 -15.23 -30.29
N ARG A 248 -9.55 -13.90 -30.35
CA ARG A 248 -10.81 -13.32 -30.83
C ARG A 248 -11.18 -14.02 -32.14
N PRO A 249 -12.38 -14.61 -32.26
CA PRO A 249 -12.75 -15.35 -33.45
C PRO A 249 -12.76 -14.40 -34.65
N ALA A 250 -12.29 -14.88 -35.80
CA ALA A 250 -11.93 -14.06 -36.96
C ALA A 250 -13.05 -13.10 -37.43
N TRP A 251 -14.32 -13.50 -37.26
CA TRP A 251 -15.48 -12.67 -37.59
C TRP A 251 -15.59 -11.38 -36.75
N LYS A 252 -15.18 -11.39 -35.47
CA LYS A 252 -15.13 -10.17 -34.64
C LYS A 252 -14.00 -9.20 -35.02
N ARG A 253 -13.04 -9.63 -35.86
CA ARG A 253 -12.00 -8.74 -36.42
C ARG A 253 -12.47 -8.01 -37.69
N LEU A 254 -13.50 -8.51 -38.36
CA LEU A 254 -14.05 -7.93 -39.59
C LEU A 254 -15.13 -6.85 -39.34
N PHE A 255 -15.75 -6.81 -38.16
CA PHE A 255 -16.85 -5.89 -37.83
C PHE A 255 -16.49 -4.83 -36.77
N GLY A 256 -15.21 -4.52 -36.59
CA GLY A 256 -14.70 -3.69 -35.48
C GLY A 256 -13.95 -2.43 -35.91
N GLN A 257 -14.50 -1.64 -36.83
CA GLN A 257 -14.21 -0.21 -36.97
C GLN A 257 -15.52 0.52 -37.34
N ALA A 258 -16.14 1.09 -36.32
CA ALA A 258 -17.00 2.28 -36.37
C ALA A 258 -16.84 3.00 -35.03
#